data_AF-A0A822ESW8-F1
#
_entry.id   AF-A0A822ESW8-F1
#
_cell.length_a   1.000
_cell.length_b   1.000
_cell.length_c   1.000
_cell.angle_alpha   90.00
_cell.angle_beta   90.00
_cell.angle_gamma   90.00
#
_symmetry.space_group_name_H-M   'P 1'
#
loop_
_entity.id
_entity.type
_entity.pdbx_description
1 polymer ?
#
loop_
_entity_poly.entity_id
_entity_poly.type
_entity_poly.pdbx_seq_one_letter_code
_entity_poly.pdbx_strand_id
1 'polypeptide(L)'
;MPNFVQTQQYESSSESDDTMDQQNVQEKIKIKRNFDWIRDKCFSNDTDAQIAIKREEQWSRYFTNKVQDGVKVHYRCNKVKFRGTQCNAAIYLFYPHNSDEVILFRANNEHNHTDS
;
A
#
# COMPACT_ATOMS: atom_id res chain seq x y z
N MET A 1 47.77 -33.19 31.64
CA MET A 1 48.27 -31.94 31.03
C MET A 1 47.10 -30.96 31.01
N PRO A 2 47.15 -29.88 31.79
CA PRO A 2 46.02 -29.01 32.10
C PRO A 2 45.91 -27.85 31.11
N ASN A 3 44.73 -27.23 31.00
CA ASN A 3 44.57 -25.79 30.75
C ASN A 3 43.12 -25.40 31.12
N PHE A 4 42.94 -24.86 32.33
CA PHE A 4 42.86 -23.42 32.65
C PHE A 4 41.44 -22.89 32.46
N VAL A 5 40.62 -23.04 33.51
CA VAL A 5 39.37 -22.29 33.67
C VAL A 5 39.64 -21.26 34.75
N GLN A 6 39.74 -19.99 34.35
CA GLN A 6 39.84 -18.87 35.28
C GLN A 6 38.44 -18.37 35.61
N THR A 7 38.16 -18.33 36.91
CA THR A 7 36.96 -17.79 37.56
C THR A 7 36.94 -16.26 37.54
N GLN A 8 35.72 -15.70 37.56
CA GLN A 8 35.16 -14.71 38.52
C GLN A 8 34.00 -13.94 37.84
N GLN A 9 32.75 -14.22 38.19
CA GLN A 9 31.94 -13.61 39.27
C GLN A 9 31.63 -12.12 39.07
N TYR A 10 30.35 -11.85 38.77
CA TYR A 10 29.65 -10.61 39.09
C TYR A 10 28.18 -10.98 39.27
N GLU A 11 27.72 -11.00 40.52
CA GLU A 11 26.31 -10.84 40.86
C GLU A 11 26.06 -9.33 40.96
N SER A 12 25.00 -8.85 40.31
CA SER A 12 24.31 -7.64 40.74
C SER A 12 22.85 -7.79 40.39
N SER A 13 22.09 -8.15 41.42
CA SER A 13 20.65 -7.98 41.46
C SER A 13 20.37 -6.48 41.48
N SER A 14 19.72 -5.99 40.42
CA SER A 14 18.96 -4.75 40.51
C SER A 14 17.56 -5.06 40.03
N GLU A 15 16.75 -5.50 41.00
CA GLU A 15 15.33 -5.28 41.00
C GLU A 15 15.08 -3.78 40.77
N SER A 16 14.65 -3.43 39.57
CA SER A 16 14.13 -2.10 39.27
C SER A 16 12.68 -2.28 38.85
N ASP A 17 11.83 -2.03 39.84
CA ASP A 17 10.40 -1.75 39.68
C ASP A 17 10.24 -0.48 38.84
N ASP A 18 10.17 -0.63 37.52
CA ASP A 18 9.76 0.46 36.64
C ASP A 18 8.24 0.41 36.46
N THR A 19 7.61 1.10 37.41
CA THR A 19 6.25 1.60 37.34
C THR A 19 5.93 2.27 35.98
N MET A 20 4.76 1.89 35.46
CA MET A 20 3.92 2.56 34.46
C MET A 20 4.55 3.67 33.58
N ASP A 21 4.73 3.36 32.30
CA ASP A 21 4.45 4.32 31.23
C ASP A 21 3.39 3.71 30.30
N GLN A 22 2.12 3.87 30.68
CA GLN A 22 1.00 3.67 29.74
C GLN A 22 1.10 4.77 28.68
N GLN A 23 1.94 4.54 27.67
CA GLN A 23 1.88 5.32 26.46
C GLN A 23 0.52 5.07 25.84
N ASN A 24 -0.36 6.05 26.00
CA ASN A 24 -1.61 6.19 25.27
C ASN A 24 -1.28 6.29 23.78
N VAL A 25 -1.01 5.15 23.15
CA VAL A 25 -0.94 5.02 21.70
C VAL A 25 -2.38 5.17 21.24
N GLN A 26 -2.82 6.40 21.05
CA GLN A 26 -4.01 6.68 20.26
C GLN A 26 -3.74 6.10 18.88
N GLU A 27 -4.17 4.86 18.66
CA GLU A 27 -4.15 4.22 17.36
C GLU A 27 -4.90 5.14 16.42
N LYS A 28 -4.16 5.85 15.56
CA LYS A 28 -4.76 6.70 14.52
C LYS A 28 -5.61 5.77 13.67
N ILE A 29 -6.92 5.83 13.86
CA ILE A 29 -7.90 5.06 13.11
C ILE A 29 -7.65 5.39 11.63
N LYS A 30 -7.07 4.44 10.90
CA LYS A 30 -6.84 4.59 9.46
C LYS A 30 -8.20 4.46 8.79
N ILE A 31 -8.86 5.58 8.54
CA ILE A 31 -10.11 5.62 7.78
C ILE A 31 -9.82 5.00 6.40
N LYS A 32 -10.39 3.82 6.14
CA LYS A 32 -10.32 3.18 4.83
C LYS A 32 -11.20 3.97 3.88
N ARG A 33 -10.64 4.41 2.76
CA ARG A 33 -11.43 5.01 1.67
C ARG A 33 -12.30 3.89 1.07
N ASN A 34 -13.61 4.10 1.08
CA ASN A 34 -14.53 3.23 0.36
C ASN A 34 -14.59 3.67 -1.10
N PHE A 35 -14.41 2.73 -2.03
CA PHE A 35 -14.46 2.98 -3.46
C PHE A 35 -15.47 2.04 -4.09
N ASP A 36 -16.42 2.60 -4.82
CA ASP A 36 -17.32 1.84 -5.68
C ASP A 36 -16.60 1.61 -7.02
N TRP A 37 -16.06 0.41 -7.19
CA TRP A 37 -15.27 0.06 -8.37
C TRP A 37 -16.15 -0.35 -9.54
N ILE A 38 -16.00 0.34 -10.66
CA ILE A 38 -16.69 0.05 -11.91
C ILE A 38 -15.68 -0.50 -12.91
N ARG A 39 -16.06 -1.55 -13.64
CA ARG A 39 -15.29 -2.05 -14.78
C ARG A 39 -15.41 -1.03 -15.91
N ASP A 40 -14.30 -0.40 -16.28
CA ASP A 40 -14.24 0.66 -17.28
C ASP A 40 -13.91 0.06 -18.67
N LYS A 41 -12.74 -0.58 -18.79
CA LYS A 41 -12.23 -1.10 -20.08
C LYS A 41 -11.61 -2.48 -19.91
N CYS A 42 -11.57 -3.23 -21.00
CA CYS A 42 -10.80 -4.46 -21.11
C CYS A 42 -9.78 -4.28 -22.25
N PHE A 43 -8.57 -4.74 -22.03
CA PHE A 43 -7.48 -4.72 -23.00
C PHE A 43 -7.01 -6.15 -23.24
N SER A 44 -6.68 -6.50 -24.47
CA SER A 44 -6.14 -7.83 -24.77
C SER A 44 -4.67 -7.98 -24.38
N ASN A 45 -3.95 -6.86 -24.19
CA ASN A 45 -2.52 -6.84 -23.87
C ASN A 45 -2.22 -5.87 -22.72
N ASP A 46 -1.23 -6.19 -21.89
CA ASP A 46 -0.70 -5.28 -20.86
C ASP A 46 -0.18 -3.97 -21.46
N THR A 47 0.52 -4.04 -22.59
CA THR A 47 1.09 -2.86 -23.25
C THR A 47 0.02 -1.82 -23.55
N ASP A 48 -1.14 -2.25 -24.05
CA ASP A 48 -2.25 -1.36 -24.39
C ASP A 48 -2.85 -0.72 -23.14
N ALA A 49 -3.00 -1.50 -22.06
CA ALA A 49 -3.47 -1.00 -20.77
C ALA A 49 -2.52 0.06 -20.18
N GLN A 50 -1.19 -0.19 -20.24
CA GLN A 50 -0.19 0.77 -19.77
C GLN A 50 -0.17 2.04 -20.61
N ILE A 51 -0.29 1.93 -21.94
CA ILE A 51 -0.37 3.11 -22.82
C ILE A 51 -1.62 3.93 -22.51
N ALA A 52 -2.77 3.29 -22.27
CA ALA A 52 -4.00 3.98 -21.91
C ALA A 52 -3.85 4.79 -20.61
N ILE A 53 -3.29 4.17 -19.55
CA ILE A 53 -3.04 4.87 -18.27
C ILE A 53 -2.05 6.02 -18.45
N LYS A 54 -0.96 5.79 -19.19
CA LYS A 54 0.05 6.83 -19.44
C LYS A 54 -0.52 8.01 -20.22
N ARG A 55 -1.39 7.76 -21.20
CA ARG A 55 -2.05 8.80 -22.00
C ARG A 55 -2.92 9.73 -21.15
N GLU A 56 -3.51 9.23 -20.07
CA GLU A 56 -4.30 10.07 -19.16
C GLU A 56 -3.41 11.03 -18.34
N GLU A 57 -2.11 10.77 -18.19
CA GLU A 57 -1.13 11.62 -17.48
C GLU A 57 -1.52 12.04 -16.04
N GLN A 58 -2.55 11.41 -15.48
CA GLN A 58 -3.15 11.74 -14.18
C GLN A 58 -2.86 10.70 -13.10
N TRP A 59 -2.22 9.59 -13.46
CA TRP A 59 -2.08 8.41 -12.60
C TRP A 59 -0.63 8.12 -12.26
N SER A 60 -0.39 7.74 -11.01
CA SER A 60 0.88 7.21 -10.54
C SER A 60 0.67 5.87 -9.85
N ARG A 61 1.55 4.91 -10.14
CA ARG A 61 1.51 3.59 -9.52
C ARG A 61 1.64 3.74 -8.00
N TYR A 62 0.76 3.08 -7.26
CA TYR A 62 0.72 3.17 -5.80
C TYR A 62 1.22 1.90 -5.14
N PHE A 63 0.53 0.78 -5.34
CA PHE A 63 0.96 -0.53 -4.86
C PHE A 63 0.42 -1.65 -5.74
N THR A 64 0.96 -2.84 -5.55
CA THR A 64 0.51 -4.05 -6.23
C THR A 64 0.00 -5.03 -5.19
N ASN A 65 -1.14 -5.64 -5.44
CA ASN A 65 -1.76 -6.62 -4.57
C ASN A 65 -1.94 -7.93 -5.35
N LYS A 66 -1.39 -9.02 -4.83
CA LYS A 66 -1.55 -10.35 -5.41
C LYS A 66 -2.76 -11.01 -4.76
N VAL A 67 -3.72 -11.42 -5.57
CA VAL A 67 -4.91 -12.15 -5.14
C VAL A 67 -4.88 -13.56 -5.76
N GLN A 68 -5.74 -14.46 -5.30
CA GLN A 68 -5.78 -15.83 -5.82
C GLN A 68 -6.06 -15.87 -7.33
N ASP A 69 -6.98 -15.01 -7.79
CA ASP A 69 -7.42 -14.96 -9.19
C ASP A 69 -6.48 -14.19 -10.11
N GLY A 70 -5.46 -13.51 -9.58
CA GLY A 70 -4.67 -12.59 -10.38
C GLY A 70 -3.84 -11.57 -9.62
N VAL A 71 -3.38 -10.55 -10.33
CA VAL A 71 -2.65 -9.41 -9.77
C VAL A 71 -3.45 -8.13 -9.97
N LYS A 72 -3.58 -7.33 -8.92
CA LYS A 72 -4.17 -5.99 -8.95
C LYS A 72 -3.06 -4.95 -8.84
N VAL A 73 -2.90 -4.10 -9.85
CA VAL A 73 -1.97 -2.96 -9.81
C VAL A 73 -2.79 -1.70 -9.57
N HIS A 74 -2.66 -1.11 -8.39
CA HIS A 74 -3.39 0.08 -8.00
C HIS A 74 -2.62 1.35 -8.38
N TYR A 75 -3.35 2.34 -8.88
CA TYR A 75 -2.85 3.67 -9.18
C TYR A 75 -3.65 4.71 -8.41
N ARG A 76 -2.99 5.82 -8.09
CA ARG A 76 -3.57 6.99 -7.44
C ARG A 76 -3.40 8.21 -8.34
N CYS A 77 -4.24 9.22 -8.14
CA CYS A 77 -4.02 10.49 -8.81
C CYS A 77 -2.64 11.08 -8.45
N ASN A 78 -1.92 11.58 -9.46
CA ASN A 78 -0.59 12.16 -9.33
C ASN A 78 -0.60 13.65 -8.93
N LYS A 79 -1.75 14.33 -9.05
CA LYS A 79 -1.91 15.76 -8.71
C LYS A 79 -1.84 16.04 -7.20
N VAL A 80 -2.05 15.02 -6.36
CA VAL A 80 -1.97 15.14 -4.90
C VAL A 80 -0.65 14.60 -4.34
N LYS A 81 -0.10 15.30 -3.35
CA LYS A 81 1.11 14.86 -2.62
C LYS A 81 0.85 13.54 -1.89
N PHE A 82 1.89 12.72 -1.75
CA PHE A 82 1.80 11.41 -1.08
C PHE A 82 1.45 11.52 0.41
N ARG A 83 2.02 12.52 1.09
CA ARG A 83 1.76 12.81 2.50
C ARG A 83 0.73 13.94 2.59
N GLY A 84 -0.54 13.59 2.69
CA GLY A 84 -1.65 14.54 2.77
C GLY A 84 -2.98 13.92 2.38
N THR A 85 -4.03 14.74 2.32
CA THR A 85 -5.34 14.33 1.82
C THR A 85 -5.20 13.76 0.41
N GLN A 86 -5.61 12.50 0.27
CA GLN A 86 -5.52 11.81 -1.01
C GLN A 86 -6.74 12.12 -1.87
N CYS A 87 -6.55 12.10 -3.19
CA CYS A 87 -7.63 12.23 -4.14
C CYS A 87 -8.62 11.08 -3.97
N ASN A 88 -9.91 11.36 -4.12
CA ASN A 88 -10.96 10.35 -4.11
C ASN A 88 -11.01 9.54 -5.41
N ALA A 89 -10.38 9.99 -6.49
CA ALA A 89 -10.25 9.22 -7.71
C ALA A 89 -9.12 8.18 -7.60
N ALA A 90 -9.40 6.97 -8.07
CA ALA A 90 -8.45 5.86 -8.11
C ALA A 90 -8.78 4.91 -9.26
N ILE A 91 -7.76 4.23 -9.77
CA ILE A 91 -7.92 3.15 -10.75
C ILE A 91 -7.10 1.94 -10.32
N TYR A 92 -7.46 0.77 -10.82
CA TYR A 92 -6.55 -0.38 -10.80
C TYR A 92 -6.67 -1.19 -12.08
N LEU A 93 -5.54 -1.80 -12.47
CA LEU A 93 -5.51 -2.85 -13.48
C LEU A 93 -5.58 -4.20 -12.80
N PHE A 94 -6.43 -5.09 -13.30
CA PHE A 94 -6.51 -6.47 -12.88
C PHE A 94 -5.98 -7.37 -13.99
N TYR A 95 -5.02 -8.21 -13.63
CA TYR A 95 -4.35 -9.19 -14.46
C TYR A 95 -4.80 -10.58 -13.97
N PRO A 96 -5.80 -11.20 -14.61
CA PRO A 96 -6.23 -12.56 -14.30
C PRO A 96 -5.09 -13.55 -14.54
N HIS A 97 -5.00 -14.63 -13.75
CA HIS A 97 -4.01 -15.68 -14.03
C HIS A 97 -4.38 -16.57 -15.24
N ASN A 98 -5.67 -16.61 -15.59
CA ASN A 98 -6.20 -17.51 -16.61
C ASN A 98 -6.35 -16.85 -17.99
N SER A 99 -5.95 -15.58 -18.13
CA SER A 99 -6.13 -14.81 -19.36
C SER A 99 -5.02 -13.76 -19.48
N ASP A 100 -4.61 -13.48 -20.71
CA ASP A 100 -3.69 -12.37 -21.02
C ASP A 100 -4.40 -11.01 -21.05
N GLU A 101 -5.73 -11.01 -20.92
CA GLU A 101 -6.53 -9.81 -20.86
C GLU A 101 -6.26 -9.01 -19.58
N VAL A 102 -6.26 -7.69 -19.70
CA VAL A 102 -6.10 -6.76 -18.58
C VAL A 102 -7.35 -5.92 -18.44
N ILE A 103 -7.95 -5.96 -17.26
CA ILE A 103 -9.21 -5.27 -16.98
C ILE A 103 -8.91 -4.01 -16.17
N LEU A 104 -9.30 -2.85 -16.70
CA LEU A 104 -9.24 -1.59 -15.99
C LEU A 104 -10.52 -1.38 -15.18
N PHE A 105 -10.33 -1.11 -13.90
CA PHE A 105 -11.39 -0.66 -13.01
C PHE A 105 -11.12 0.76 -12.56
N ARG A 106 -12.18 1.58 -12.56
CA ARG A 106 -12.17 2.97 -12.12
C ARG A 106 -13.09 3.12 -10.93
N ALA A 107 -12.66 3.83 -9.90
CA ALA A 107 -13.55 4.21 -8.82
C ALA A 107 -14.57 5.22 -9.36
N ASN A 108 -15.83 5.09 -8.96
CA ASN A 108 -16.92 6.00 -9.33
C ASN A 108 -16.80 7.41 -8.70
N ASN A 109 -15.70 7.67 -8.00
CA ASN A 109 -15.49 8.91 -7.27
C ASN A 109 -14.77 9.91 -8.16
N GLU A 110 -15.28 11.13 -8.21
CA GLU A 110 -14.64 12.23 -8.94
C GLU A 110 -13.37 12.74 -8.24
N HIS A 111 -12.53 13.43 -9.00
CA HIS A 111 -11.35 14.10 -8.48
C HIS A 111 -11.79 15.24 -7.54
N ASN A 112 -11.39 15.17 -6.27
CA ASN A 112 -11.73 16.17 -5.25
C ASN A 112 -10.61 17.21 -5.03
N HIS A 113 -9.85 17.51 -6.09
CA HIS A 113 -8.85 18.57 -6.09
C HIS A 113 -9.05 19.46 -7.33
N THR A 114 -8.77 20.75 -7.21
CA THR A 114 -8.71 21.65 -8.35
C THR A 114 -7.57 21.22 -9.26
N ASP A 115 -7.84 21.10 -10.57
CA ASP A 115 -6.77 20.96 -11.56
C ASP A 115 -6.01 22.29 -11.58
N SER A 116 -4.80 22.29 -11.04
CA SER A 116 -3.89 23.44 -11.05
C SER A 116 -2.80 23.22 -12.07
#